data_AF-A0A0A0L7D5-F1
#
_entry.id   AF-A0A0A0L7D5-F1
#
_cell.length_a   1.000
_cell.length_b   1.000
_cell.length_c   1.000
_cell.angle_alpha   90.00
_cell.angle_beta   90.00
_cell.angle_gamma   90.00
#
_symmetry.space_group_name_H-M   'P 1'
#
loop_
_entity.id
_entity.type
_entity.pdbx_description
1 polymer ?
#
loop_
_entity_poly.entity_id
_entity_poly.type
_entity_poly.pdbx_seq_one_letter_code
_entity_poly.pdbx_strand_id
1 'polypeptide(L)'
;MQRHPIEFVDDKALRLRQLYLGDRSNMNGLELDKDYLTLTFESDEDVVKISLFYFVELAMIGRERRQHMDWTMLGVIDDLEDFVSYDWGELI
;
A
#
# COMPACT_ATOMS: atom_id res chain seq x y z
N MET A 1 -17.30 -13.42 -12.55
CA MET A 1 -16.32 -12.39 -12.18
C MET A 1 -15.01 -12.75 -12.86
N GLN A 2 -14.55 -11.92 -13.79
CA GLN A 2 -13.33 -12.15 -14.55
C GLN A 2 -12.16 -11.66 -13.69
N ARG A 3 -11.25 -12.56 -13.32
CA ARG A 3 -10.08 -12.25 -12.47
C ARG A 3 -9.04 -11.51 -13.33
N HIS A 4 -8.63 -10.32 -12.90
CA HIS A 4 -7.62 -9.54 -13.61
C HIS A 4 -6.23 -9.90 -13.06
N PRO A 5 -5.22 -10.15 -13.92
CA PRO A 5 -3.83 -10.18 -13.48
C PRO A 5 -3.48 -8.83 -12.84
N ILE A 6 -2.58 -8.80 -11.85
CA ILE A 6 -2.01 -7.53 -11.36
C ILE A 6 -1.28 -6.88 -12.55
N GLU A 7 -1.91 -5.90 -13.20
CA GLU A 7 -1.28 -5.08 -14.23
C GLU A 7 -0.85 -3.76 -13.61
N PHE A 8 0.47 -3.66 -13.46
CA PHE A 8 1.21 -2.62 -12.76
C PHE A 8 1.12 -1.29 -13.51
N VAL A 9 0.29 -0.35 -13.05
CA VAL A 9 0.24 1.02 -13.61
C VAL A 9 0.83 2.00 -12.60
N ASP A 10 2.03 2.48 -12.91
CA ASP A 10 2.92 3.31 -12.08
C ASP A 10 2.29 4.65 -11.64
N ASP A 11 1.31 5.18 -12.36
CA ASP A 11 0.79 6.54 -12.16
C ASP A 11 -0.15 6.69 -10.95
N LYS A 12 -0.88 5.64 -10.51
CA LYS A 12 -1.83 5.75 -9.37
C LYS A 12 -1.12 5.63 -8.01
N ALA A 13 -0.11 4.76 -7.90
CA ALA A 13 0.67 4.53 -6.68
C ALA A 13 1.37 5.78 -6.14
N LEU A 14 1.68 6.73 -7.02
CA LEU A 14 2.40 7.94 -6.69
C LEU A 14 1.58 8.89 -5.81
N ARG A 15 0.24 8.96 -5.92
CA ARG A 15 -0.55 9.97 -5.20
C ARG A 15 -0.41 9.82 -3.68
N LEU A 16 -0.77 8.65 -3.14
CA LEU A 16 -0.71 8.38 -1.70
C LEU A 16 0.73 8.46 -1.17
N ARG A 17 1.70 8.00 -1.96
CA ARG A 17 3.11 8.06 -1.61
C ARG A 17 3.63 9.51 -1.55
N GLN A 18 3.23 10.36 -2.47
CA GLN A 18 3.59 11.78 -2.50
C GLN A 18 2.95 12.55 -1.36
N LEU A 19 1.66 12.32 -1.10
CA LEU A 19 0.92 13.02 -0.04
C LEU A 19 1.42 12.65 1.36
N TYR A 20 1.62 11.35 1.61
CA TYR A 20 1.79 10.87 2.99
C TYR A 20 3.18 10.31 3.28
N LEU A 21 3.92 9.81 2.29
CA LEU A 21 5.17 9.06 2.54
C LEU A 21 6.43 9.82 2.10
N GLY A 22 6.27 11.10 1.72
CA GLY A 22 7.36 11.98 1.31
C GLY A 22 8.01 11.56 0.00
N ASP A 23 7.27 10.85 -0.85
CA ASP A 23 7.73 10.32 -2.14
C ASP A 23 9.03 9.50 -2.08
N ARG A 24 9.33 8.86 -0.93
CA ARG A 24 10.53 8.01 -0.78
C ARG A 24 10.34 6.67 -1.47
N SER A 25 11.23 6.31 -2.41
CA SER A 25 11.16 5.04 -3.14
C SER A 25 11.77 3.86 -2.38
N ASN A 26 12.61 4.12 -1.38
CA ASN A 26 13.38 3.11 -0.65
C ASN A 26 12.94 2.95 0.81
N MET A 27 11.69 3.34 1.13
CA MET A 27 11.13 3.19 2.47
C MET A 27 11.05 1.71 2.86
N ASN A 28 11.36 1.39 4.12
CA ASN A 28 11.15 0.06 4.71
C ASN A 28 10.04 0.08 5.77
N GLY A 29 9.66 -1.11 6.25
CA GLY A 29 8.60 -1.26 7.26
C GLY A 29 8.89 -0.56 8.59
N LEU A 30 10.14 -0.43 9.04
CA LEU A 30 10.48 0.29 10.27
C LEU A 30 10.30 1.80 10.13
N GLU A 31 10.56 2.34 8.93
CA GLU A 31 10.29 3.74 8.62
C GLU A 31 8.78 3.97 8.54
N LEU A 32 8.04 3.04 7.92
CA LEU A 32 6.57 3.10 7.88
C LEU A 32 5.94 3.06 9.27
N ASP A 33 6.39 2.19 10.18
CA ASP A 33 5.91 2.16 11.57
C ASP A 33 6.02 3.53 12.26
N LYS A 34 7.13 4.25 12.04
CA LYS A 34 7.37 5.56 12.63
C LYS A 34 6.52 6.63 11.99
N ASP A 35 6.52 6.67 10.66
CA ASP A 35 5.87 7.71 9.91
C ASP A 35 4.36 7.61 10.05
N TYR A 36 3.80 6.40 10.00
CA TYR A 36 2.37 6.13 10.15
C TYR A 36 1.75 6.75 11.40
N LEU A 37 2.47 6.73 12.53
CA LEU A 37 2.03 7.34 13.80
C LEU A 37 2.00 8.87 13.79
N THR A 38 2.67 9.49 12.81
CA THR A 38 2.82 10.94 12.68
C THR A 38 2.09 11.52 11.47
N LEU A 39 1.51 10.67 10.62
CA LEU A 39 0.75 11.12 9.45
C LEU A 39 -0.48 11.91 9.89
N THR A 40 -0.70 13.02 9.19
CA THR A 40 -1.94 13.77 9.25
C THR A 40 -2.62 13.61 7.90
N PHE A 41 -3.80 13.03 7.90
CA PHE A 41 -4.51 12.68 6.67
C PHE A 41 -5.48 13.78 6.26
N GLU A 42 -5.58 14.02 4.95
CA GLU A 42 -6.51 15.00 4.39
C GLU A 42 -7.92 14.40 4.21
N SER A 43 -8.03 13.07 4.18
CA SER A 43 -9.28 12.33 3.92
C SER A 43 -9.33 11.05 4.75
N ASP A 44 -10.50 10.73 5.30
CA ASP A 44 -10.77 9.46 5.97
C ASP A 44 -10.57 8.26 5.03
N GLU A 45 -10.83 8.43 3.73
CA GLU A 45 -10.60 7.39 2.73
C GLU A 45 -9.10 7.07 2.60
N ASP A 46 -8.26 8.08 2.61
CA ASP A 46 -6.81 7.91 2.53
C ASP A 46 -6.24 7.27 3.81
N VAL A 47 -6.83 7.55 4.98
CA VAL A 47 -6.51 6.84 6.23
C VAL A 47 -6.74 5.34 6.04
N VAL A 48 -7.90 4.95 5.51
CA VAL A 48 -8.24 3.54 5.28
C VAL A 48 -7.27 2.89 4.31
N LYS A 49 -6.94 3.58 3.20
CA LYS A 49 -5.99 3.09 2.20
C LYS A 49 -4.59 2.87 2.78
N ILE A 50 -4.03 3.86 3.49
CA ILE A 50 -2.70 3.71 4.10
C ILE A 50 -2.70 2.68 5.22
N SER A 51 -3.77 2.58 6.00
CA SER A 51 -3.93 1.53 7.03
C SER A 51 -3.96 0.13 6.42
N LEU A 52 -4.65 -0.02 5.29
CA LEU A 52 -4.74 -1.29 4.56
C LEU A 52 -3.39 -1.68 3.97
N PHE A 53 -2.67 -0.72 3.38
CA PHE A 53 -1.31 -0.94 2.87
C PHE A 53 -0.36 -1.41 3.98
N TYR A 54 -0.39 -0.72 5.12
CA TYR A 54 0.35 -1.09 6.32
C TYR A 54 0.03 -2.52 6.77
N PHE A 55 -1.25 -2.88 6.82
CA PHE A 55 -1.70 -4.22 7.20
C PHE A 55 -1.23 -5.30 6.21
N VAL A 56 -1.39 -5.09 4.91
CA VAL A 56 -1.01 -6.07 3.90
C VAL A 56 0.50 -6.35 3.92
N GLU A 57 1.33 -5.30 3.93
CA GLU A 57 2.78 -5.45 3.87
C GLU A 57 3.35 -6.13 5.12
N LEU A 58 2.81 -5.84 6.31
CA LEU A 58 3.32 -6.39 7.56
C LEU A 58 2.66 -7.69 7.99
N ALA A 59 1.35 -7.83 7.83
CA ALA A 59 0.59 -8.95 8.37
C ALA A 59 0.34 -10.05 7.33
N MET A 60 0.11 -9.70 6.07
CA MET A 60 -0.22 -10.69 5.03
C MET A 60 1.02 -11.19 4.31
N ILE A 61 1.83 -10.28 3.76
CA ILE A 61 3.04 -10.66 3.01
C ILE A 61 4.14 -11.13 3.97
N GLY A 62 4.05 -10.75 5.25
CA GLY A 62 5.00 -11.17 6.29
C GLY A 62 6.42 -10.66 6.02
N ARG A 63 6.56 -9.54 5.30
CA ARG A 63 7.88 -8.97 4.98
C ARG A 63 8.62 -8.62 6.26
N GLU A 64 9.91 -8.92 6.28
CA GLU A 64 10.76 -8.40 7.32
C GLU A 64 10.75 -6.88 7.28
N ARG A 65 10.58 -6.22 8.43
CA ARG A 65 10.47 -4.75 8.53
C ARG A 65 11.68 -3.98 7.95
N ARG A 66 12.79 -4.66 7.66
CA ARG A 66 14.00 -4.09 7.06
C ARG A 66 14.00 -4.12 5.53
N GLN A 67 13.10 -4.90 4.92
CA GLN A 67 12.95 -4.96 3.47
C GLN A 67 12.23 -3.72 2.95
N HIS A 68 12.55 -3.34 1.72
CA HIS A 68 11.88 -2.24 1.05
C HIS A 68 10.42 -2.60 0.74
N MET A 69 9.54 -1.61 0.87
CA MET A 69 8.11 -1.73 0.64
C MET A 69 7.79 -1.94 -0.85
N ASP A 70 6.68 -2.60 -1.17
CA ASP A 70 6.18 -2.70 -2.55
C ASP A 70 5.26 -1.54 -2.83
N TRP A 71 5.68 -0.63 -3.70
CA TRP A 71 4.80 0.46 -4.10
C TRP A 71 3.68 0.00 -5.04
N THR A 72 3.79 -1.19 -5.63
CA THR A 72 2.71 -1.78 -6.44
C THR A 72 1.44 -1.93 -5.63
N MET A 73 1.54 -2.51 -4.43
CA MET A 73 0.39 -2.76 -3.57
C MET A 73 -0.28 -1.45 -3.17
N LEU A 74 0.51 -0.40 -2.94
CA LEU A 74 -0.03 0.93 -2.67
C LEU A 74 -0.84 1.48 -3.86
N GLY A 75 -0.40 1.23 -5.09
CA GLY A 75 -1.14 1.59 -6.30
C GLY A 75 -2.47 0.86 -6.46
N VAL A 76 -2.48 -0.44 -6.18
CA VAL A 76 -3.71 -1.24 -6.17
C VAL A 76 -4.68 -0.74 -5.09
N ILE A 77 -4.18 -0.43 -3.89
CA ILE A 77 -5.01 0.04 -2.78
C ILE A 77 -5.57 1.43 -3.03
N ASP A 78 -4.89 2.29 -3.80
CA ASP A 78 -5.42 3.61 -4.13
C ASP A 78 -6.74 3.52 -4.93
N ASP A 79 -6.93 2.42 -5.66
CA ASP A 79 -8.18 2.04 -6.30
C ASP A 79 -8.83 0.86 -5.55
N LEU A 80 -9.61 1.17 -4.50
CA LEU A 80 -10.21 0.15 -3.65
C LEU A 80 -11.10 -0.84 -4.41
N GLU A 81 -11.70 -0.43 -5.54
CA GLU A 81 -12.49 -1.32 -6.40
C GLU A 81 -11.60 -2.37 -7.09
N ASP A 82 -10.42 -1.97 -7.55
CA ASP A 82 -9.41 -2.89 -8.09
C ASP A 82 -8.90 -3.82 -6.97
N PHE A 83 -8.55 -3.26 -5.80
CA PHE A 83 -8.08 -4.03 -4.64
C PHE A 83 -9.04 -5.18 -4.25
N VAL A 84 -10.34 -4.92 -4.14
CA VAL A 84 -11.30 -5.97 -3.75
C VAL A 84 -11.53 -7.03 -4.82
N SER A 85 -11.08 -6.78 -6.06
CA SER A 85 -11.22 -7.72 -7.17
C SER A 85 -10.15 -8.84 -7.16
N TYR A 86 -9.05 -8.65 -6.41
CA TYR A 86 -7.96 -9.61 -6.33
C TYR A 86 -8.32 -10.87 -5.51
N ASP A 87 -7.81 -12.02 -5.95
CA ASP A 87 -7.89 -13.27 -5.21
C ASP A 87 -6.78 -13.33 -4.15
N TRP A 88 -7.07 -12.77 -2.97
CA TRP A 88 -6.14 -12.75 -1.83
C TRP A 88 -5.68 -14.14 -1.38
N GLY A 89 -6.40 -15.21 -1.74
CA GLY A 89 -6.02 -16.58 -1.43
C GLY A 89 -4.75 -17.06 -2.13
N GLU A 90 -4.30 -16.40 -3.20
CA GLU A 90 -3.05 -16.74 -3.88
C GLU A 90 -1.80 -16.14 -3.22
N LEU A 91 -1.97 -15.17 -2.31
CA LEU A 91 -0.87 -14.55 -1.57
C LEU A 91 -0.47 -15.33 -0.30
N ILE A 92 -1.22 -16.37 0.08
CA ILE A 92 -1.10 -17.12 1.33
C ILE A 92 -0.67 -18.57 1.10
#